data_AF-A0AAU4WCG3-F1
#
_entry.id   AF-A0AAU4WCG3-F1
#
_cell.length_a   1.000
_cell.length_b   1.000
_cell.length_c   1.000
_cell.angle_alpha   90.00
_cell.angle_beta   90.00
_cell.angle_gamma   90.00
#
_symmetry.space_group_name_H-M   'P 1'
#
loop_
_entity.id
_entity.type
_entity.pdbx_description
1 polymer ?
#
loop_
_entity_poly.entity_id
_entity_poly.type
_entity_poly.pdbx_seq_one_letter_code
_entity_poly.pdbx_strand_id
1 'polypeptide(L)'
;MTTVTEADAFEGLRDALGLLKDREQVAERLLDSSAKHSFDPDKELDWDAPDVEGMWYWPPELCSLYDTPMWKRMPQEQRIELSKYEAASMASMGVWFEIILMQLLVRHIYDKSLTSSHVRYALTEIADECRHSMMFARMIKRSVGESFPMPRVHHNLGRVLKTISTTPGSFAATLLGEEIIDWMQRMTFPDERVQPLVRGITRIHVIEEARHVRYAREELRRQMVKCGPAEAAYTRIVCGEAARVIYTAFHNPAAYERAGLDPKEALAQVKASGHRREIMQTGAKRLTDFLDDIGVMRGVGRRLWKSSGLLA
;
A
#
# COMPACT_ATOMS: atom_id res chain seq x y z
N MET A 1 -47.09 -6.86 24.37
CA MET A 1 -45.79 -6.25 24.69
C MET A 1 -44.80 -7.38 24.90
N THR A 2 -44.16 -7.81 23.82
CA THR A 2 -43.11 -8.82 23.86
C THR A 2 -41.83 -8.13 24.28
N THR A 3 -41.40 -8.38 25.51
CA THR A 3 -40.14 -7.90 26.07
C THR A 3 -39.00 -8.55 25.30
N VAL A 4 -38.38 -7.76 24.42
CA VAL A 4 -37.08 -8.07 23.80
C VAL A 4 -36.07 -8.18 24.93
N THR A 5 -35.49 -9.36 25.11
CA THR A 5 -34.45 -9.58 26.13
C THR A 5 -33.11 -9.05 25.62
N GLU A 6 -32.16 -8.70 26.50
CA GLU A 6 -30.80 -8.26 26.12
C GLU A 6 -30.05 -9.30 25.24
N ALA A 7 -30.52 -10.55 25.20
CA ALA A 7 -30.02 -11.59 24.31
C ALA A 7 -30.39 -11.37 22.82
N ASP A 8 -31.46 -10.62 22.54
CA ASP A 8 -31.89 -10.27 21.17
C ASP A 8 -31.15 -9.01 20.64
N ALA A 9 -30.35 -8.34 21.48
CA ALA A 9 -29.60 -7.13 21.11
C ALA A 9 -28.22 -7.41 20.44
N PHE A 10 -27.88 -8.68 20.20
CA PHE A 10 -26.65 -9.13 19.55
C PHE A 10 -26.86 -9.75 18.16
N GLU A 11 -27.77 -9.21 17.34
CA GLU A 11 -27.62 -9.35 15.89
C GLU A 11 -26.43 -8.49 15.43
N GLY A 12 -25.22 -9.01 15.66
CA GLY A 12 -23.98 -8.36 15.25
C GLY A 12 -24.00 -8.08 13.75
N LEU A 13 -23.41 -6.95 13.36
CA LEU A 13 -23.29 -6.54 11.96
C LEU A 13 -22.67 -7.65 11.11
N ARG A 14 -23.19 -7.85 9.90
CA ARG A 14 -22.76 -8.88 8.95
C ARG A 14 -22.56 -8.28 7.55
N ASP A 15 -21.63 -8.85 6.81
CA ASP A 15 -21.46 -8.65 5.37
C ASP A 15 -21.33 -10.01 4.67
N ALA A 16 -20.92 -10.03 3.40
CA ALA A 16 -20.73 -11.26 2.63
C ALA A 16 -19.65 -12.20 3.23
N LEU A 17 -18.74 -11.66 4.05
CA LEU A 17 -17.66 -12.42 4.71
C LEU A 17 -18.07 -12.90 6.12
N GLY A 18 -19.33 -12.71 6.51
CA GLY A 18 -19.90 -13.19 7.77
C GLY A 18 -19.98 -12.13 8.86
N LEU A 19 -19.96 -12.59 10.12
CA LEU A 19 -20.11 -11.74 11.29
C LEU A 19 -18.88 -10.83 11.49
N LEU A 20 -19.13 -9.54 11.76
CA LEU A 20 -18.07 -8.61 12.15
C LEU A 20 -17.58 -8.93 13.55
N LYS A 21 -16.26 -8.90 13.74
CA LYS A 21 -15.64 -9.10 15.04
C LYS A 21 -15.88 -7.88 15.94
N ASP A 22 -15.78 -8.08 17.25
CA ASP A 22 -15.78 -6.97 18.19
C ASP A 22 -14.57 -6.06 17.95
N ARG A 23 -14.81 -4.75 17.98
CA ARG A 23 -13.82 -3.75 17.59
C ARG A 23 -12.67 -3.65 18.58
N GLU A 24 -12.99 -3.63 19.88
CA GLU A 24 -11.99 -3.46 20.94
C GLU A 24 -11.16 -4.73 21.09
N GLN A 25 -11.78 -5.92 21.03
CA GLN A 25 -11.05 -7.19 21.05
C GLN A 25 -10.09 -7.35 19.88
N VAL A 26 -10.46 -6.86 18.68
CA VAL A 26 -9.55 -6.85 17.53
C VAL A 26 -8.35 -5.93 17.83
N ALA A 27 -8.61 -4.72 18.32
CA ALA A 27 -7.56 -3.76 18.64
C ALA A 27 -6.61 -4.25 19.73
N GLU A 28 -7.11 -4.87 20.80
CA GLU A 28 -6.29 -5.47 21.87
C GLU A 28 -5.32 -6.52 21.34
N ARG A 29 -5.79 -7.44 20.50
CA ARG A 29 -4.93 -8.47 19.88
C ARG A 29 -3.86 -7.86 18.98
N LEU A 30 -4.20 -6.79 18.27
CA LEU A 30 -3.26 -6.10 17.40
C LEU A 30 -2.22 -5.33 18.22
N LEU A 31 -2.61 -4.71 19.34
CA LEU A 31 -1.69 -4.07 20.28
C LEU A 31 -0.71 -5.08 20.89
N ASP A 32 -1.19 -6.25 21.31
CA ASP A 32 -0.34 -7.34 21.80
C ASP A 32 0.66 -7.83 20.74
N SER A 33 0.24 -7.79 19.47
CA SER A 33 1.10 -8.13 18.34
C SER A 33 2.14 -7.04 18.08
N SER A 34 1.76 -5.76 18.07
CA SER A 34 2.69 -4.63 17.90
C SER A 34 3.75 -4.62 19.00
N ALA A 35 3.37 -4.88 20.25
CA ALA A 35 4.32 -4.94 21.37
C ALA A 35 5.45 -5.98 21.20
N LYS A 36 5.22 -7.02 20.38
CA LYS A 36 6.20 -8.07 20.08
C LYS A 36 6.97 -7.85 18.79
N HIS A 37 6.40 -7.08 17.87
CA HIS A 37 6.82 -7.05 16.47
C HIS A 37 6.86 -5.62 15.90
N SER A 38 7.19 -4.64 16.76
CA SER A 38 7.57 -3.29 16.33
C SER A 38 9.09 -3.15 16.37
N PHE A 39 9.67 -2.67 15.27
CA PHE A 39 11.11 -2.61 15.07
C PHE A 39 11.63 -1.17 15.09
N ASP A 40 12.90 -0.99 15.51
CA ASP A 40 13.63 0.27 15.37
C ASP A 40 14.59 0.13 14.17
N PRO A 41 14.23 0.62 12.98
CA PRO A 41 15.01 0.38 11.76
C PRO A 41 16.41 0.99 11.81
N ASP A 42 16.67 1.96 12.68
CA ASP A 42 18.01 2.52 12.87
C ASP A 42 18.94 1.59 13.66
N LYS A 43 18.38 0.65 14.42
CA LYS A 43 19.14 -0.36 15.20
C LYS A 43 19.13 -1.75 14.55
N GLU A 44 18.07 -2.08 13.84
CA GLU A 44 17.82 -3.41 13.28
C GLU A 44 18.51 -3.65 11.93
N LEU A 45 18.94 -2.57 11.26
CA LEU A 45 19.55 -2.62 9.94
C LEU A 45 21.00 -2.10 9.98
N ASP A 46 21.89 -2.82 9.31
CA ASP A 46 23.26 -2.36 9.07
C ASP A 46 23.28 -1.37 7.90
N TRP A 47 23.14 -0.08 8.22
CA TRP A 47 23.14 1.00 7.23
C TRP A 47 24.52 1.31 6.66
N ASP A 48 25.59 0.88 7.35
CA ASP A 48 26.98 1.17 7.01
C ASP A 48 27.60 0.04 6.16
N ALA A 49 26.97 -1.14 6.12
CA ALA A 49 27.33 -2.20 5.19
C ALA A 49 27.41 -1.68 3.75
N PRO A 50 28.46 -1.99 2.98
CA PRO A 50 28.53 -1.64 1.57
C PRO A 50 27.50 -2.44 0.77
N ASP A 51 27.07 -1.88 -0.37
CA ASP A 51 26.28 -2.64 -1.33
C ASP A 51 27.14 -3.77 -1.92
N VAL A 52 26.52 -4.92 -2.13
CA VAL A 52 27.19 -6.09 -2.72
C VAL A 52 27.13 -5.96 -4.25
N GLU A 53 28.30 -6.06 -4.89
CA GLU A 53 28.41 -5.95 -6.35
C GLU A 53 27.56 -6.99 -7.08
N GLY A 54 26.87 -6.57 -8.14
CA GLY A 54 26.04 -7.45 -8.97
C GLY A 54 24.67 -7.83 -8.38
N MET A 55 24.37 -7.45 -7.13
CA MET A 55 23.07 -7.73 -6.52
C MET A 55 22.02 -6.66 -6.89
N TRP A 56 20.78 -7.10 -7.03
CA TRP A 56 19.64 -6.26 -7.39
C TRP A 56 19.10 -5.48 -6.18
N TYR A 57 18.38 -4.40 -6.41
CA TYR A 57 17.64 -3.69 -5.34
C TYR A 57 16.15 -4.04 -5.33
N TRP A 58 15.73 -4.83 -6.30
CA TRP A 58 14.36 -5.28 -6.48
C TRP A 58 14.41 -6.58 -7.30
N PRO A 59 13.56 -7.58 -7.02
CA PRO A 59 13.51 -8.79 -7.84
C PRO A 59 13.35 -8.43 -9.33
N PRO A 60 14.16 -9.00 -10.23
CA PRO A 60 14.13 -8.65 -11.66
C PRO A 60 12.74 -8.76 -12.27
N GLU A 61 12.01 -9.81 -11.88
CA GLU A 61 10.67 -10.10 -12.38
C GLU A 61 9.65 -9.04 -11.95
N LEU A 62 9.95 -8.22 -10.93
CA LEU A 62 9.11 -7.10 -10.53
C LEU A 62 9.49 -5.77 -11.20
N CYS A 63 10.65 -5.68 -11.86
CA CYS A 63 11.05 -4.48 -12.59
C CYS A 63 10.04 -4.18 -13.70
N SER A 64 9.70 -2.90 -13.88
CA SER A 64 8.58 -2.51 -14.74
C SER A 64 8.76 -2.88 -16.21
N LEU A 65 10.01 -2.90 -16.68
CA LEU A 65 10.41 -3.23 -18.04
C LEU A 65 10.71 -4.71 -18.25
N TYR A 66 10.63 -5.57 -17.23
CA TYR A 66 10.97 -6.98 -17.37
C TYR A 66 10.26 -7.64 -18.57
N ASP A 67 11.01 -8.46 -19.31
CA ASP A 67 10.60 -9.16 -20.54
C ASP A 67 10.25 -8.28 -21.78
N THR A 68 10.32 -6.94 -21.66
CA THR A 68 10.11 -6.03 -22.80
C THR A 68 11.27 -6.05 -23.81
N PRO A 69 11.06 -5.62 -25.06
CA PRO A 69 12.15 -5.41 -26.02
C PRO A 69 13.28 -4.50 -25.50
N MET A 70 12.97 -3.43 -24.76
CA MET A 70 13.95 -2.55 -24.13
C MET A 70 14.79 -3.33 -23.11
N TRP A 71 14.14 -4.05 -22.20
CA TRP A 71 14.84 -4.86 -21.19
C TRP A 71 15.80 -5.87 -21.81
N LYS A 72 15.38 -6.57 -22.88
CA LYS A 72 16.20 -7.54 -23.60
C LYS A 72 17.47 -6.93 -24.21
N ARG A 73 17.45 -5.63 -24.55
CA ARG A 73 18.61 -4.89 -25.09
C ARG A 73 19.51 -4.26 -24.01
N MET A 74 18.99 -4.04 -22.80
CA MET A 74 19.77 -3.45 -21.70
C MET A 74 20.90 -4.40 -21.26
N PRO A 75 22.13 -3.90 -21.09
CA PRO A 75 23.19 -4.61 -20.37
C PRO A 75 22.77 -4.96 -18.94
N GLN A 76 23.37 -6.00 -18.37
CA GLN A 76 23.03 -6.48 -17.03
C GLN A 76 23.20 -5.38 -15.95
N GLU A 77 24.27 -4.61 -16.02
CA GLU A 77 24.52 -3.47 -15.12
C GLU A 77 23.42 -2.42 -15.19
N GLN A 78 22.94 -2.08 -16.40
CA GLN A 78 21.86 -1.12 -16.58
C GLN A 78 20.53 -1.63 -16.01
N ARG A 79 20.28 -2.95 -16.05
CA ARG A 79 19.10 -3.56 -15.42
C ARG A 79 19.18 -3.47 -13.88
N ILE A 80 20.36 -3.69 -13.31
CA ILE A 80 20.59 -3.55 -11.87
C ILE A 80 20.38 -2.09 -11.44
N GLU A 81 20.93 -1.12 -12.19
CA GLU A 81 20.70 0.30 -11.93
C GLU A 81 19.22 0.69 -12.07
N LEU A 82 18.50 0.16 -13.06
CA LEU A 82 17.05 0.35 -13.14
C LEU A 82 16.34 -0.18 -11.89
N SER A 83 16.70 -1.38 -11.41
CA SER A 83 16.11 -1.95 -10.19
C SER A 83 16.34 -1.05 -8.96
N LYS A 84 17.50 -0.40 -8.90
CA LYS A 84 17.88 0.55 -7.84
C LYS A 84 17.01 1.80 -7.86
N TYR A 85 16.85 2.41 -9.04
CA TYR A 85 16.01 3.61 -9.18
C TYR A 85 14.53 3.30 -9.00
N GLU A 86 14.04 2.14 -9.48
CA GLU A 86 12.65 1.72 -9.25
C GLU A 86 12.39 1.42 -7.77
N ALA A 87 13.30 0.75 -7.06
CA ALA A 87 13.17 0.52 -5.62
C ALA A 87 13.12 1.84 -4.82
N ALA A 88 14.01 2.80 -5.14
CA ALA A 88 14.00 4.11 -4.50
C ALA A 88 12.77 4.96 -4.89
N SER A 89 12.26 4.81 -6.11
CA SER A 89 10.99 5.41 -6.54
C SER A 89 9.80 4.83 -5.77
N MET A 90 9.80 3.51 -5.55
CA MET A 90 8.78 2.83 -4.73
C MET A 90 8.81 3.33 -3.29
N ALA A 91 9.99 3.43 -2.69
CA ALA A 91 10.16 3.98 -1.35
C ALA A 91 9.68 5.44 -1.27
N SER A 92 9.92 6.24 -2.32
CA SER A 92 9.44 7.64 -2.38
C SER A 92 7.90 7.70 -2.44
N MET A 93 7.28 6.78 -3.19
CA MET A 93 5.82 6.62 -3.21
C MET A 93 5.28 6.20 -1.84
N GLY A 94 5.94 5.23 -1.19
CA GLY A 94 5.59 4.76 0.16
C GLY A 94 5.51 5.91 1.15
N VAL A 95 6.58 6.71 1.26
CA VAL A 95 6.60 7.91 2.12
C VAL A 95 5.45 8.87 1.80
N TRP A 96 5.19 9.15 0.51
CA TRP A 96 4.08 10.02 0.11
C TRP A 96 2.72 9.46 0.54
N PHE A 97 2.54 8.14 0.43
CA PHE A 97 1.33 7.43 0.77
C PHE A 97 1.11 7.33 2.29
N GLU A 98 2.14 6.98 3.06
CA GLU A 98 2.09 6.90 4.52
C GLU A 98 1.74 8.25 5.15
N ILE A 99 2.26 9.36 4.60
CA ILE A 99 1.88 10.71 5.03
C ILE A 99 0.38 10.97 4.81
N ILE A 100 -0.21 10.43 3.75
CA ILE A 100 -1.65 10.50 3.50
C ILE A 100 -2.40 9.63 4.52
N LEU A 101 -1.97 8.39 4.70
CA LEU A 101 -2.54 7.41 5.65
C LEU A 101 -2.59 8.00 7.06
N MET A 102 -1.48 8.52 7.57
CA MET A 102 -1.41 9.11 8.91
C MET A 102 -2.45 10.24 9.08
N GLN A 103 -2.62 11.11 8.08
CA GLN A 103 -3.65 12.16 8.12
C GLN A 103 -5.07 11.60 8.15
N LEU A 104 -5.32 10.52 7.40
CA LEU A 104 -6.60 9.84 7.38
C LEU A 104 -6.91 9.14 8.70
N LEU A 105 -5.92 8.49 9.34
CA LEU A 105 -6.06 7.87 10.65
C LEU A 105 -6.29 8.90 11.75
N VAL A 106 -5.52 9.99 11.78
CA VAL A 106 -5.72 11.09 12.74
C VAL A 106 -7.14 11.64 12.65
N ARG A 107 -7.65 11.84 11.43
CA ARG A 107 -9.04 12.27 11.22
C ARG A 107 -10.06 11.21 11.65
N HIS A 108 -9.78 9.92 11.41
CA HIS A 108 -10.68 8.83 11.83
C HIS A 108 -10.86 8.76 13.34
N ILE A 109 -9.78 8.94 14.11
CA ILE A 109 -9.82 8.80 15.57
C ILE A 109 -10.20 10.09 16.31
N TYR A 110 -10.30 11.22 15.61
CA TYR A 110 -10.46 12.56 16.21
C TYR A 110 -11.62 12.64 17.22
N ASP A 111 -12.79 12.11 16.88
CA ASP A 111 -14.00 12.16 17.72
C ASP A 111 -14.27 10.85 18.50
N LYS A 112 -13.26 9.96 18.62
CA LYS A 112 -13.42 8.66 19.29
C LYS A 112 -13.00 8.71 20.76
N SER A 113 -13.46 7.73 21.54
CA SER A 113 -13.09 7.60 22.94
C SER A 113 -11.58 7.47 23.12
N LEU A 114 -11.00 8.39 23.89
CA LEU A 114 -9.57 8.44 24.20
C LEU A 114 -9.06 7.20 24.96
N THR A 115 -9.95 6.48 25.65
CA THR A 115 -9.61 5.27 26.42
C THR A 115 -9.79 3.98 25.63
N SER A 116 -10.19 4.04 24.36
CA SER A 116 -10.40 2.84 23.55
C SER A 116 -9.08 2.22 23.08
N SER A 117 -9.03 0.89 23.11
CA SER A 117 -7.96 0.12 22.48
C SER A 117 -7.90 0.40 20.98
N HIS A 118 -9.05 0.66 20.35
CA HIS A 118 -9.13 1.08 18.95
C HIS A 118 -8.33 2.35 18.65
N VAL A 119 -8.51 3.42 19.45
CA VAL A 119 -7.76 4.67 19.27
C VAL A 119 -6.27 4.46 19.56
N ARG A 120 -5.95 3.69 20.61
CA ARG A 120 -4.56 3.37 20.94
C ARG A 120 -3.86 2.60 19.82
N TYR A 121 -4.55 1.66 19.17
CA TYR A 121 -4.01 0.92 18.04
C TYR A 121 -3.76 1.83 16.83
N ALA A 122 -4.72 2.70 16.47
CA ALA A 122 -4.52 3.65 15.37
C ALA A 122 -3.31 4.58 15.59
N LEU A 123 -3.07 5.01 16.84
CA LEU A 123 -1.88 5.79 17.20
C LEU A 123 -0.60 4.96 17.12
N THR A 124 -0.68 3.65 17.39
CA THR A 124 0.44 2.72 17.22
C THR A 124 0.80 2.60 15.73
N GLU A 125 -0.20 2.41 14.87
CA GLU A 125 -0.04 2.40 13.41
C GLU A 125 0.58 3.70 12.90
N ILE A 126 0.10 4.87 13.35
CA ILE A 126 0.73 6.16 13.01
C ILE A 126 2.21 6.22 13.43
N ALA A 127 2.58 5.65 14.58
CA ALA A 127 3.95 5.61 15.04
C ALA A 127 4.81 4.67 14.19
N ASP A 128 4.26 3.52 13.78
CA ASP A 128 4.92 2.58 12.87
C ASP A 128 5.15 3.25 11.50
N GLU A 129 4.15 3.94 10.93
CA GLU A 129 4.32 4.69 9.67
C GLU A 129 5.35 5.83 9.74
N CYS A 130 5.48 6.48 10.90
CA CYS A 130 6.57 7.45 11.09
C CYS A 130 7.94 6.77 10.93
N ARG A 131 8.11 5.57 11.50
CA ARG A 131 9.37 4.81 11.41
C ARG A 131 9.61 4.26 10.01
N HIS A 132 8.57 3.75 9.35
CA HIS A 132 8.62 3.31 7.95
C HIS A 132 9.09 4.46 7.04
N SER A 133 8.45 5.62 7.15
CA SER A 133 8.79 6.80 6.36
C SER A 133 10.24 7.27 6.58
N MET A 134 10.73 7.25 7.82
CA MET A 134 12.14 7.58 8.12
C MET A 134 13.10 6.54 7.53
N MET A 135 12.78 5.25 7.66
CA MET A 135 13.55 4.14 7.07
C MET A 135 13.63 4.27 5.55
N PHE A 136 12.52 4.51 4.87
CA PHE A 136 12.48 4.70 3.42
C PHE A 136 13.23 5.96 2.98
N ALA A 137 13.10 7.09 3.69
CA ALA A 137 13.87 8.29 3.41
C ALA A 137 15.39 8.04 3.51
N ARG A 138 15.83 7.28 4.52
CA ARG A 138 17.24 6.89 4.68
C ARG A 138 17.72 5.96 3.56
N MET A 139 16.90 4.99 3.17
CA MET A 139 17.18 4.10 2.01
C MET A 139 17.37 4.90 0.72
N ILE A 140 16.46 5.86 0.44
CA ILE A 140 16.54 6.73 -0.74
C ILE A 140 17.84 7.51 -0.75
N LYS A 141 18.14 8.22 0.35
CA LYS A 141 19.34 9.04 0.48
C LYS A 141 20.61 8.20 0.30
N ARG A 142 20.69 7.03 0.94
CA ARG A 142 21.85 6.13 0.84
C ARG A 142 22.02 5.56 -0.57
N SER A 143 20.93 5.16 -1.22
CA SER A 143 21.00 4.44 -2.49
C SER A 143 21.22 5.37 -3.67
N VAL A 144 20.46 6.47 -3.74
CA VAL A 144 20.36 7.32 -4.96
C VAL A 144 20.48 8.82 -4.67
N GLY A 145 20.73 9.21 -3.42
CA GLY A 145 20.90 10.60 -3.00
C GLY A 145 19.59 11.38 -2.85
N GLU A 146 18.70 11.32 -3.84
CA GLU A 146 17.48 12.13 -3.92
C GLU A 146 16.22 11.32 -4.21
N SER A 147 15.10 11.75 -3.61
CA SER A 147 13.77 11.15 -3.79
C SER A 147 13.18 11.36 -5.19
N PHE A 148 12.19 10.54 -5.52
CA PHE A 148 11.41 10.63 -6.73
C PHE A 148 10.06 11.30 -6.44
N PRO A 149 9.87 12.58 -6.81
CA PRO A 149 8.64 13.28 -6.48
C PRO A 149 7.46 12.73 -7.29
N MET A 150 6.28 12.72 -6.66
CA MET A 150 5.03 12.42 -7.34
C MET A 150 4.69 13.49 -8.38
N PRO A 151 4.19 13.12 -9.57
CA PRO A 151 3.72 14.10 -10.54
C PRO A 151 2.68 15.05 -9.93
N ARG A 152 2.76 16.35 -10.26
CA ARG A 152 1.99 17.42 -9.61
C ARG A 152 0.48 17.15 -9.55
N VAL A 153 -0.08 16.54 -10.60
CA VAL A 153 -1.50 16.17 -10.67
C VAL A 153 -1.84 15.14 -9.59
N HIS A 154 -1.10 14.02 -9.53
CA HIS A 154 -1.32 12.97 -8.52
C HIS A 154 -1.03 13.44 -7.10
N HIS A 155 0.01 14.26 -6.93
CA HIS A 155 0.30 14.88 -5.64
C HIS A 155 -0.88 15.73 -5.14
N ASN A 156 -1.52 16.51 -6.01
CA ASN A 156 -2.71 17.28 -5.67
C ASN A 156 -3.96 16.41 -5.46
N LEU A 157 -4.12 15.31 -6.22
CA LEU A 157 -5.18 14.34 -5.95
C LEU A 157 -5.03 13.72 -4.56
N GLY A 158 -3.81 13.44 -4.11
CA GLY A 158 -3.54 13.02 -2.73
C GLY A 158 -3.97 14.08 -1.69
N ARG A 159 -3.77 15.37 -1.97
CA ARG A 159 -4.26 16.46 -1.12
C ARG A 159 -5.79 16.50 -1.06
N VAL A 160 -6.45 16.30 -2.19
CA VAL A 160 -7.91 16.23 -2.24
C VAL A 160 -8.39 15.03 -1.43
N LEU A 161 -7.85 13.83 -1.72
CA LEU A 161 -8.20 12.58 -1.04
C LEU A 161 -8.14 12.74 0.49
N LYS A 162 -7.00 13.18 1.04
CA LYS A 162 -6.86 13.30 2.50
C LYS A 162 -7.76 14.35 3.14
N THR A 163 -8.28 15.29 2.36
CA THR A 163 -9.19 16.36 2.83
C THR A 163 -10.65 15.90 2.81
N ILE A 164 -11.09 15.25 1.73
CA ILE A 164 -12.52 14.96 1.49
C ILE A 164 -12.89 13.48 1.52
N SER A 165 -11.95 12.58 1.82
CA SER A 165 -12.24 11.15 1.89
C SER A 165 -13.31 10.83 2.93
N THR A 166 -14.20 9.91 2.60
CA THR A 166 -15.17 9.35 3.54
C THR A 166 -14.48 8.46 4.57
N THR A 167 -15.18 8.04 5.63
CA THR A 167 -14.58 7.10 6.59
C THR A 167 -14.24 5.77 5.88
N PRO A 168 -15.16 5.10 5.16
CA PRO A 168 -14.83 3.89 4.39
C PRO A 168 -13.81 4.16 3.27
N GLY A 169 -13.90 5.31 2.59
CA GLY A 169 -12.95 5.70 1.54
C GLY A 169 -11.51 5.79 2.03
N SER A 170 -11.32 6.15 3.30
CA SER A 170 -10.00 6.24 3.93
C SER A 170 -9.35 4.87 4.03
N PHE A 171 -10.05 3.89 4.60
CA PHE A 171 -9.52 2.53 4.73
C PHE A 171 -9.46 1.78 3.40
N ALA A 172 -10.36 2.07 2.45
CA ALA A 172 -10.25 1.54 1.09
C ALA A 172 -9.00 2.07 0.37
N ALA A 173 -8.63 3.34 0.59
CA ALA A 173 -7.39 3.90 0.06
C ALA A 173 -6.14 3.34 0.77
N THR A 174 -6.19 3.17 2.09
CA THR A 174 -5.15 2.49 2.91
C THR A 174 -4.80 1.12 2.34
N LEU A 175 -5.81 0.24 2.22
CA LEU A 175 -5.62 -1.12 1.68
C LEU A 175 -5.09 -1.14 0.25
N LEU A 176 -5.45 -0.14 -0.56
CA LEU A 176 -4.98 -0.03 -1.93
C LEU A 176 -3.47 0.21 -2.03
N GLY A 177 -2.92 1.09 -1.19
CA GLY A 177 -1.48 1.33 -1.19
C GLY A 177 -0.70 0.17 -0.55
N GLU A 178 -1.23 -0.41 0.53
CA GLU A 178 -0.53 -1.42 1.32
C GLU A 178 -0.47 -2.79 0.64
N GLU A 179 -1.61 -3.37 0.21
CA GLU A 179 -1.63 -4.79 -0.14
C GLU A 179 -0.85 -5.13 -1.42
N ILE A 180 -0.84 -4.23 -2.41
CA ILE A 180 -0.08 -4.44 -3.66
C ILE A 180 1.42 -4.38 -3.36
N ILE A 181 1.84 -3.43 -2.52
CA ILE A 181 3.24 -3.28 -2.13
C ILE A 181 3.68 -4.42 -1.21
N ASP A 182 2.87 -4.80 -0.23
CA ASP A 182 3.09 -5.94 0.66
C ASP A 182 3.31 -7.23 -0.15
N TRP A 183 2.49 -7.48 -1.18
CA TRP A 183 2.69 -8.63 -2.07
C TRP A 183 4.06 -8.59 -2.76
N MET A 184 4.48 -7.45 -3.29
CA MET A 184 5.80 -7.29 -3.91
C MET A 184 6.93 -7.50 -2.90
N GLN A 185 6.82 -6.88 -1.72
CA GLN A 185 7.83 -6.97 -0.65
C GLN A 185 7.98 -8.38 -0.10
N ARG A 186 6.89 -9.17 -0.06
CA ARG A 186 6.92 -10.60 0.30
C ARG A 186 7.72 -11.46 -0.68
N MET A 187 7.88 -11.01 -1.93
CA MET A 187 8.80 -11.65 -2.87
C MET A 187 10.23 -11.12 -2.74
N THR A 188 10.39 -9.86 -2.31
CA THR A 188 11.70 -9.20 -2.17
C THR A 188 12.52 -9.70 -0.99
N PHE A 189 11.96 -9.72 0.23
CA PHE A 189 12.77 -10.04 1.41
C PHE A 189 13.39 -11.46 1.42
N PRO A 190 12.74 -12.52 0.90
CA PRO A 190 13.37 -13.85 0.84
C PRO A 190 14.37 -14.00 -0.32
N ASP A 191 14.34 -13.13 -1.33
CA ASP A 191 15.16 -13.27 -2.55
C ASP A 191 16.64 -12.94 -2.28
N GLU A 192 17.50 -13.95 -2.27
CA GLU A 192 18.94 -13.80 -2.04
C GLU A 192 19.69 -13.11 -3.18
N ARG A 193 19.03 -12.78 -4.30
CA ARG A 193 19.62 -11.95 -5.37
C ARG A 193 19.55 -10.45 -5.04
N VAL A 194 18.78 -10.07 -4.02
CA VAL A 194 18.53 -8.68 -3.63
C VAL A 194 19.48 -8.23 -2.51
N GLN A 195 19.90 -6.96 -2.53
CA GLN A 195 20.76 -6.34 -1.53
C GLN A 195 20.28 -6.65 -0.10
N PRO A 196 21.18 -7.11 0.81
CA PRO A 196 20.81 -7.46 2.19
C PRO A 196 20.06 -6.36 2.94
N LEU A 197 20.48 -5.10 2.76
CA LEU A 197 19.81 -3.95 3.36
C LEU A 197 18.35 -3.82 2.88
N VAL A 198 18.11 -3.97 1.57
CA VAL A 198 16.74 -3.87 1.02
C VAL A 198 15.87 -5.04 1.49
N ARG A 199 16.44 -6.24 1.61
CA ARG A 199 15.74 -7.40 2.20
C ARG A 199 15.37 -7.15 3.66
N GLY A 200 16.28 -6.54 4.44
CA GLY A 200 16.01 -6.16 5.83
C GLY A 200 14.89 -5.14 5.96
N ILE A 201 14.94 -4.06 5.17
CA ILE A 201 13.91 -3.01 5.11
C ILE A 201 12.54 -3.62 4.78
N THR A 202 12.47 -4.41 3.72
CA THR A 202 11.21 -5.04 3.28
C THR A 202 10.69 -6.06 4.29
N ARG A 203 11.58 -6.79 4.98
CA ARG A 203 11.19 -7.72 6.07
C ARG A 203 10.53 -6.98 7.23
N ILE A 204 11.14 -5.88 7.70
CA ILE A 204 10.59 -5.06 8.80
C ILE A 204 9.19 -4.59 8.41
N HIS A 205 9.08 -3.91 7.25
CA HIS A 205 7.81 -3.36 6.77
C HIS A 205 6.71 -4.43 6.64
N VAL A 206 7.00 -5.58 6.00
CA VAL A 206 6.01 -6.66 5.83
C VAL A 206 5.49 -7.25 7.15
N ILE A 207 6.34 -7.33 8.18
CA ILE A 207 5.93 -7.85 9.50
C ILE A 207 4.99 -6.85 10.20
N GLU A 208 5.22 -5.56 10.01
CA GLU A 208 4.43 -4.48 10.61
C GLU A 208 3.09 -4.28 9.88
N GLU A 209 3.15 -4.16 8.54
CA GLU A 209 2.00 -3.93 7.66
C GLU A 209 0.93 -5.04 7.70
N ALA A 210 1.32 -6.29 8.00
CA ALA A 210 0.35 -7.38 8.13
C ALA A 210 -0.75 -7.06 9.18
N ARG A 211 -0.44 -6.25 10.19
CA ARG A 211 -1.36 -5.81 11.23
C ARG A 211 -2.22 -4.64 10.74
N HIS A 212 -1.63 -3.69 10.04
CA HIS A 212 -2.31 -2.51 9.47
C HIS A 212 -3.38 -2.94 8.45
N VAL A 213 -3.01 -3.82 7.52
CA VAL A 213 -3.95 -4.43 6.56
C VAL A 213 -5.11 -5.11 7.29
N ARG A 214 -4.84 -5.86 8.36
CA ARG A 214 -5.89 -6.56 9.11
C ARG A 214 -6.84 -5.58 9.81
N TYR A 215 -6.30 -4.55 10.44
CA TYR A 215 -7.09 -3.49 11.06
C TYR A 215 -7.95 -2.76 10.03
N ALA A 216 -7.35 -2.37 8.90
CA ALA A 216 -8.02 -1.66 7.82
C ALA A 216 -9.14 -2.50 7.19
N ARG A 217 -8.95 -3.81 6.99
CA ARG A 217 -10.00 -4.71 6.51
C ARG A 217 -11.19 -4.76 7.47
N GLU A 218 -10.97 -4.95 8.77
CA GLU A 218 -12.06 -5.04 9.75
C GLU A 218 -12.82 -3.71 9.89
N GLU A 219 -12.10 -2.57 9.84
CA GLU A 219 -12.73 -1.25 9.86
C GLU A 219 -13.50 -0.94 8.58
N LEU A 220 -12.94 -1.26 7.41
CA LEU A 220 -13.61 -1.03 6.14
C LEU A 220 -14.92 -1.84 6.05
N ARG A 221 -14.89 -3.12 6.45
CA ARG A 221 -16.11 -3.94 6.55
C ARG A 221 -17.18 -3.28 7.42
N ARG A 222 -16.80 -2.87 8.63
CA ARG A 222 -17.71 -2.20 9.58
C ARG A 222 -18.30 -0.92 9.03
N GLN A 223 -17.49 -0.12 8.35
CA GLN A 223 -17.91 1.17 7.82
C GLN A 223 -18.77 1.01 6.57
N MET A 224 -18.46 0.05 5.70
CA MET A 224 -19.29 -0.24 4.52
C MET A 224 -20.69 -0.73 4.89
N VAL A 225 -20.84 -1.51 5.97
CA VAL A 225 -22.15 -1.94 6.47
C VAL A 225 -22.96 -0.76 7.05
N LYS A 226 -22.29 0.22 7.67
CA LYS A 226 -22.96 1.35 8.35
C LYS A 226 -23.21 2.56 7.44
N CYS A 227 -22.42 2.73 6.38
CA CYS A 227 -22.46 3.93 5.55
C CYS A 227 -23.75 4.04 4.74
N GLY A 228 -24.21 5.28 4.51
CA GLY A 228 -25.36 5.54 3.66
C GLY A 228 -25.07 5.29 2.18
N PRO A 229 -26.10 5.17 1.31
CA PRO A 229 -25.93 4.85 -0.10
C PRO A 229 -25.10 5.89 -0.88
N ALA A 230 -25.21 7.17 -0.53
CA ALA A 230 -24.42 8.24 -1.13
C ALA A 230 -22.93 8.14 -0.77
N GLU A 231 -22.62 7.90 0.51
CA GLU A 231 -21.26 7.70 0.99
C GLU A 231 -20.63 6.44 0.38
N ALA A 232 -21.39 5.35 0.28
CA ALA A 232 -20.98 4.14 -0.41
C ALA A 232 -20.69 4.41 -1.89
N ALA A 233 -21.57 5.12 -2.59
CA ALA A 233 -21.37 5.46 -4.01
C ALA A 233 -20.11 6.31 -4.23
N TYR A 234 -19.90 7.31 -3.39
CA TYR A 234 -18.71 8.16 -3.43
C TYR A 234 -17.44 7.36 -3.12
N THR A 235 -17.46 6.51 -2.09
CA THR A 235 -16.36 5.59 -1.74
C THR A 235 -15.95 4.72 -2.93
N ARG A 236 -16.93 4.13 -3.64
CA ARG A 236 -16.66 3.28 -4.82
C ARG A 236 -15.97 4.06 -5.95
N ILE A 237 -16.39 5.31 -6.19
CA ILE A 237 -15.81 6.16 -7.23
C ILE A 237 -14.38 6.57 -6.83
N VAL A 238 -14.20 7.08 -5.61
CA VAL A 238 -12.89 7.53 -5.12
C VAL A 238 -11.89 6.37 -5.08
N CYS A 239 -12.30 5.19 -4.59
CA CYS A 239 -11.46 4.00 -4.56
C CYS A 239 -11.02 3.57 -5.98
N GLY A 240 -11.95 3.58 -6.94
CA GLY A 240 -11.64 3.27 -8.33
C GLY A 240 -10.73 4.30 -9.02
N GLU A 241 -10.83 5.57 -8.65
CA GLU A 241 -9.90 6.60 -9.14
C GLU A 241 -8.53 6.50 -8.47
N ALA A 242 -8.49 6.24 -7.16
CA ALA A 242 -7.25 5.99 -6.43
C ALA A 242 -6.47 4.83 -7.03
N ALA A 243 -7.15 3.76 -7.48
CA ALA A 243 -6.53 2.64 -8.19
C ALA A 243 -5.74 3.07 -9.44
N ARG A 244 -6.26 4.03 -10.21
CA ARG A 244 -5.54 4.59 -11.39
C ARG A 244 -4.34 5.43 -10.98
N VAL A 245 -4.49 6.24 -9.93
CA VAL A 245 -3.40 7.06 -9.40
C VAL A 245 -2.26 6.18 -8.91
N ILE A 246 -2.58 5.15 -8.12
CA ILE A 246 -1.60 4.19 -7.59
C ILE A 246 -0.92 3.43 -8.74
N TYR A 247 -1.68 2.92 -9.72
CA TYR A 247 -1.08 2.30 -10.90
C TYR A 247 -0.04 3.21 -11.58
N THR A 248 -0.37 4.49 -11.76
CA THR A 248 0.55 5.46 -12.38
C THR A 248 1.75 5.76 -11.48
N ALA A 249 1.55 5.77 -10.16
CA ALA A 249 2.62 6.01 -9.19
C ALA A 249 3.72 4.95 -9.25
N PHE A 250 3.39 3.70 -9.60
CA PHE A 250 4.35 2.61 -9.79
C PHE A 250 5.36 2.85 -10.92
N HIS A 251 5.11 3.82 -11.81
CA HIS A 251 5.91 4.03 -13.04
C HIS A 251 6.41 5.46 -13.13
N ASN A 252 7.35 5.85 -12.26
CA ASN A 252 7.91 7.21 -12.27
C ASN A 252 8.88 7.41 -13.47
N PRO A 253 8.63 8.39 -14.37
CA PRO A 253 9.48 8.64 -15.52
C PRO A 253 10.96 8.90 -15.17
N ALA A 254 11.21 9.53 -14.01
CA ALA A 254 12.56 9.90 -13.58
C ALA A 254 13.41 8.67 -13.23
N ALA A 255 12.82 7.51 -12.90
CA ALA A 255 13.57 6.28 -12.67
C ALA A 255 14.21 5.77 -13.98
N TYR A 256 13.50 5.86 -15.09
CA TYR A 256 14.02 5.49 -16.41
C TYR A 256 15.08 6.48 -16.89
N GLU A 257 14.83 7.78 -16.71
CA GLU A 257 15.78 8.83 -17.08
C GLU A 257 17.13 8.65 -16.36
N ARG A 258 17.09 8.42 -15.04
CA ARG A 258 18.30 8.17 -14.24
C ARG A 258 19.01 6.87 -14.63
N ALA A 259 18.27 5.87 -15.11
CA ALA A 259 18.83 4.63 -15.68
C ALA A 259 19.40 4.80 -17.11
N GLY A 260 19.36 6.02 -17.68
CA GLY A 260 19.83 6.30 -19.04
C GLY A 260 18.90 5.79 -20.15
N LEU A 261 17.59 5.66 -19.86
CA LEU A 261 16.57 5.22 -20.81
C LEU A 261 15.68 6.39 -21.24
N ASP A 262 15.12 6.36 -22.45
CA ASP A 262 14.06 7.31 -22.85
C ASP A 262 12.78 7.00 -22.05
N PRO A 263 12.32 7.92 -21.17
CA PRO A 263 11.15 7.66 -20.34
C PRO A 263 9.87 7.46 -21.16
N LYS A 264 9.74 8.08 -22.33
CA LYS A 264 8.55 7.93 -23.18
C LYS A 264 8.50 6.54 -23.80
N GLU A 265 9.63 6.06 -24.34
CA GLU A 265 9.72 4.70 -24.87
C GLU A 265 9.52 3.67 -23.75
N ALA A 266 10.15 3.86 -22.59
CA ALA A 266 10.04 2.96 -21.44
C ALA A 266 8.57 2.83 -21.00
N LEU A 267 7.88 3.94 -20.75
CA LEU A 267 6.47 3.93 -20.35
C LEU A 267 5.54 3.32 -21.41
N ALA A 268 5.83 3.54 -22.70
CA ALA A 268 5.07 2.89 -23.77
C ALA A 268 5.23 1.36 -23.73
N GLN A 269 6.44 0.86 -23.48
CA GLN A 269 6.69 -0.58 -23.34
C GLN A 269 6.11 -1.16 -22.06
N VAL A 270 6.17 -0.45 -20.92
CA VAL A 270 5.50 -0.82 -19.67
C VAL A 270 4.00 -1.00 -19.90
N LYS A 271 3.35 -0.05 -20.60
CA LYS A 271 1.92 -0.12 -20.91
C LYS A 271 1.56 -1.29 -21.83
N ALA A 272 2.44 -1.62 -22.77
CA ALA A 272 2.27 -2.74 -23.69
C ALA A 272 2.61 -4.11 -23.07
N SER A 273 3.38 -4.14 -21.97
CA SER A 273 3.88 -5.37 -21.35
C SER A 273 2.76 -6.23 -20.78
N GLY A 274 2.65 -7.46 -21.30
CA GLY A 274 1.77 -8.49 -20.74
C GLY A 274 2.24 -8.92 -19.35
N HIS A 275 3.54 -9.13 -19.18
CA HIS A 275 4.17 -9.45 -17.89
C HIS A 275 3.85 -8.39 -16.83
N ARG A 276 4.01 -7.10 -17.15
CA ARG A 276 3.71 -6.06 -16.16
C ARG A 276 2.25 -6.05 -15.74
N ARG A 277 1.34 -6.25 -16.71
CA ARG A 277 -0.09 -6.32 -16.44
C ARG A 277 -0.40 -7.49 -15.51
N GLU A 278 0.18 -8.67 -15.76
CA GLU A 278 0.01 -9.86 -14.93
C GLU A 278 0.53 -9.64 -13.50
N ILE A 279 1.73 -9.07 -13.34
CA ILE A 279 2.30 -8.73 -12.02
C ILE A 279 1.37 -7.79 -11.25
N MET A 280 0.87 -6.73 -11.89
CA MET A 280 -0.02 -5.77 -11.23
C MET A 280 -1.37 -6.37 -10.85
N GLN A 281 -1.96 -7.20 -11.71
CA GLN A 281 -3.24 -7.88 -11.44
C GLN A 281 -3.08 -8.96 -10.36
N THR A 282 -1.97 -9.69 -10.38
CA THR A 282 -1.68 -10.73 -9.37
C THR A 282 -1.49 -10.10 -7.99
N GLY A 283 -0.69 -9.04 -7.89
CA GLY A 283 -0.50 -8.30 -6.64
C GLY A 283 -1.78 -7.67 -6.12
N ALA A 284 -2.65 -7.15 -7.01
CA ALA A 284 -3.93 -6.56 -6.62
C ALA A 284 -5.02 -7.59 -6.31
N LYS A 285 -4.87 -8.87 -6.67
CA LYS A 285 -5.96 -9.86 -6.65
C LYS A 285 -6.63 -10.00 -5.28
N ARG A 286 -5.84 -10.17 -4.22
CA ARG A 286 -6.37 -10.35 -2.84
C ARG A 286 -7.15 -9.14 -2.36
N LEU A 287 -6.71 -7.95 -2.75
CA LEU A 287 -7.40 -6.70 -2.46
C LEU A 287 -8.69 -6.61 -3.27
N THR A 288 -8.63 -6.83 -4.58
CA THR A 288 -9.81 -6.71 -5.44
C THR A 288 -10.88 -7.72 -5.04
N ASP A 289 -10.53 -8.98 -4.77
CA ASP A 289 -11.50 -10.00 -4.33
C ASP A 289 -12.21 -9.53 -3.04
N PHE A 290 -11.44 -9.07 -2.05
CA PHE A 290 -11.97 -8.54 -0.80
C PHE A 290 -12.90 -7.33 -1.01
N LEU A 291 -12.49 -6.36 -1.85
CA LEU A 291 -13.29 -5.18 -2.16
C LEU A 291 -14.58 -5.52 -2.94
N ASP A 292 -14.61 -6.62 -3.71
CA ASP A 292 -15.82 -7.12 -4.36
C ASP A 292 -16.81 -7.65 -3.31
N ASP A 293 -16.31 -8.52 -2.43
CA ASP A 293 -17.10 -9.20 -1.40
C ASP A 293 -17.84 -8.20 -0.51
N ILE A 294 -17.18 -7.11 -0.13
CA ILE A 294 -17.76 -6.06 0.72
C ILE A 294 -18.51 -4.97 -0.08
N GLY A 295 -18.61 -5.11 -1.41
CA GLY A 295 -19.43 -4.25 -2.26
C GLY A 295 -18.82 -2.88 -2.63
N VAL A 296 -17.50 -2.73 -2.52
CA VAL A 296 -16.75 -1.55 -2.99
C VAL A 296 -16.51 -1.59 -4.51
N MET A 297 -16.50 -2.76 -5.14
CA MET A 297 -16.31 -2.88 -6.59
C MET A 297 -17.63 -2.97 -7.38
N ARG A 298 -18.49 -1.94 -7.27
CA ARG A 298 -19.77 -1.87 -7.98
C ARG A 298 -19.89 -0.66 -8.92
N GLY A 299 -20.72 -0.81 -9.95
CA GLY A 299 -21.13 0.28 -10.85
C GLY A 299 -19.95 1.00 -11.52
N VAL A 300 -19.95 2.34 -11.46
CA VAL A 300 -18.88 3.17 -12.05
C VAL A 300 -17.52 2.84 -11.44
N GLY A 301 -17.44 2.64 -10.12
CA GLY A 301 -16.18 2.30 -9.43
C GLY A 301 -15.48 1.09 -10.04
N ARG A 302 -16.23 0.01 -10.34
CA ARG A 302 -15.68 -1.18 -11.00
C ARG A 302 -15.10 -0.88 -12.39
N ARG A 303 -15.73 0.03 -13.15
CA ARG A 303 -15.20 0.44 -14.47
C ARG A 303 -13.87 1.19 -14.33
N LEU A 304 -13.73 2.03 -13.29
CA LEU A 304 -12.48 2.72 -13.01
C LEU A 304 -11.37 1.72 -12.64
N TRP A 305 -11.67 0.75 -11.79
CA TRP A 305 -10.77 -0.36 -11.46
C TRP A 305 -10.29 -1.12 -12.70
N LYS A 306 -11.20 -1.53 -13.60
CA LYS A 306 -10.81 -2.19 -14.86
C LYS A 306 -9.90 -1.32 -15.71
N SER A 307 -10.25 -0.03 -15.84
CA SER A 307 -9.42 0.89 -16.64
C SER A 307 -8.07 1.23 -16.00
N SER A 308 -7.89 1.00 -14.69
CA SER A 308 -6.59 1.15 -14.03
C SER A 308 -5.60 0.04 -14.44
N GLY A 309 -6.10 -1.09 -14.96
CA GLY A 309 -5.29 -2.27 -15.26
C GLY A 309 -5.05 -3.19 -14.06
N LEU A 310 -5.41 -2.78 -12.83
CA LEU A 310 -5.30 -3.60 -11.60
C LEU A 310 -6.38 -4.68 -11.49
N LEU A 311 -7.51 -4.50 -12.19
CA LEU A 311 -8.61 -5.46 -12.25
C LEU A 311 -8.72 -6.01 -13.68
N ALA A 312 -8.86 -7.33 -13.81
CA ALA A 312 -9.06 -8.03 -15.08
C ALA A 312 -10.46 -7.77 -15.72
#